data_AF-A0AAV3UE76-F1
#
_entry.id   AF-A0AAV3UE76-F1
#
_cell.length_a   1.000
_cell.length_b   1.000
_cell.length_c   1.000
_cell.angle_alpha   90.00
_cell.angle_beta   90.00
_cell.angle_gamma   90.00
#
_symmetry.space_group_name_H-M   'P 1'
#
loop_
_entity.id
_entity.type
_entity.pdbx_description
1 polymer ?
#
loop_
_entity_poly.entity_id
_entity_poly.type
_entity_poly.pdbx_seq_one_letter_code
_entity_poly.pdbx_strand_id
1 'polypeptide(L)' 'MSVTGLCQICETAKATHDCDRCGALVCDDDWNRDTGFCVECTAEIGGGGGGKRTPEGPGSEDIRPPDTDDETHQL' A
#
# COMPACT_ATOMS: atom_id res chain seq x y z
N MET A 1 -0.25 -26.32 -14.01
CA MET A 1 0.13 -25.34 -15.06
C MET A 1 1.08 -24.36 -14.40
N SER A 2 2.37 -24.38 -14.75
CA SER A 2 3.43 -23.66 -14.03
C SER A 2 3.82 -22.40 -14.80
N VAL A 3 3.38 -21.23 -14.34
CA VAL A 3 3.90 -19.93 -14.80
C VAL A 3 5.21 -19.68 -14.05
N THR A 4 6.23 -20.48 -14.35
CA THR A 4 7.57 -20.33 -13.77
C THR A 4 8.45 -19.69 -14.82
N GLY A 5 8.50 -18.36 -14.84
CA GLY A 5 9.42 -17.61 -15.69
C GLY A 5 8.92 -16.26 -16.19
N LEU A 6 7.73 -15.79 -15.81
CA LEU A 6 7.30 -14.41 -16.05
C LEU A 6 7.63 -13.54 -14.83
N CYS A 7 7.82 -12.25 -15.08
CA CYS A 7 7.96 -11.24 -14.06
C CYS A 7 6.72 -11.26 -13.17
N GLN A 8 6.89 -11.37 -11.85
CA GLN A 8 5.78 -11.38 -10.90
C GLN A 8 5.20 -9.99 -10.65
N ILE A 9 5.75 -8.94 -11.26
CA ILE A 9 5.27 -7.56 -11.17
C ILE A 9 4.41 -7.21 -12.39
N CYS A 10 4.97 -7.27 -13.59
CA CYS A 10 4.23 -6.94 -14.80
C CYS A 10 3.53 -8.13 -15.48
N GLU A 11 3.84 -9.37 -15.08
CA GLU A 11 3.27 -10.63 -15.60
C GLU A 11 3.34 -10.79 -17.13
N THR A 12 4.15 -9.98 -17.80
CA THR A 12 4.20 -9.86 -19.26
C THR A 12 5.59 -10.21 -19.79
N ALA A 13 6.63 -9.69 -19.14
CA ALA A 13 8.01 -9.95 -19.51
C ALA A 13 8.53 -11.23 -18.84
N LYS A 14 9.57 -11.84 -19.44
CA LYS A 14 10.28 -12.97 -18.83
C LYS A 14 11.14 -12.47 -17.66
N ALA A 15 11.04 -13.14 -16.52
CA ALA A 15 11.90 -12.86 -15.39
C ALA A 15 13.35 -13.25 -15.69
N THR A 16 14.27 -12.33 -15.38
CA THR A 16 15.72 -12.47 -15.63
C THR A 16 16.52 -12.30 -14.34
N HIS A 17 15.97 -11.57 -13.37
CA HIS A 17 16.57 -11.31 -12.07
C HIS A 17 15.70 -11.86 -10.95
N ASP A 18 16.33 -12.27 -9.86
CA ASP A 18 15.65 -12.63 -8.61
C ASP A 18 15.94 -11.58 -7.53
N CYS A 19 14.91 -11.18 -6.80
CA CYS A 19 15.04 -10.20 -5.73
C CYS A 19 15.45 -10.90 -4.43
N ASP A 20 16.66 -10.62 -3.93
CA ASP A 20 17.17 -11.17 -2.67
C ASP A 20 16.30 -10.84 -1.45
N ARG A 21 15.51 -9.75 -1.51
CA ARG A 21 14.66 -9.32 -0.39
C ARG A 21 13.35 -10.09 -0.29
N CYS A 22 12.65 -10.28 -1.39
CA CYS A 22 11.31 -10.90 -1.41
C CYS A 22 11.28 -12.27 -2.10
N GLY A 23 12.36 -12.69 -2.76
CA GLY A 23 12.44 -13.91 -3.56
C GLY A 23 11.65 -13.85 -4.88
N ALA A 24 11.17 -12.68 -5.29
CA ALA A 24 10.36 -12.53 -6.50
C ALA A 24 11.22 -12.56 -7.76
N LEU A 25 10.69 -13.20 -8.80
CA LEU A 25 11.28 -13.23 -10.13
C LEU A 25 10.83 -12.01 -10.94
N VAL A 26 11.76 -11.18 -11.39
CA VAL A 26 11.48 -9.89 -12.06
C VAL A 26 12.27 -9.70 -13.36
N CYS A 27 11.73 -8.90 -14.27
CA CYS A 27 12.43 -8.50 -15.51
C CYS A 27 13.36 -7.31 -15.26
N ASP A 28 14.17 -6.95 -16.27
CA ASP A 28 15.13 -5.84 -16.18
C ASP A 28 14.43 -4.48 -15.97
N ASP A 29 13.23 -4.28 -16.54
CA ASP A 29 12.43 -3.07 -16.35
C ASP A 29 11.98 -2.87 -14.89
N ASP A 30 11.63 -3.95 -14.20
CA ASP A 30 11.15 -3.95 -12.81
C ASP A 30 12.29 -4.21 -11.80
N TRP A 31 13.53 -4.32 -12.28
CA TRP A 31 14.73 -4.52 -11.49
C TRP A 31 15.47 -3.20 -11.27
N ASN A 32 15.64 -2.80 -10.01
CA ASN A 32 16.45 -1.64 -9.69
C ASN A 32 17.92 -2.05 -9.50
N ARG A 33 18.76 -1.73 -10.48
CA ARG A 33 20.21 -1.98 -10.44
C ARG A 33 20.98 -1.15 -9.42
N ASP A 34 20.44 0.00 -9.00
CA ASP A 34 21.10 0.90 -8.06
C ASP A 34 20.99 0.37 -6.62
N THR A 35 19.87 -0.27 -6.30
CA THR A 35 19.63 -0.90 -4.98
C THR A 35 19.81 -2.41 -4.98
N GLY A 36 19.82 -3.06 -6.14
CA GLY A 36 19.85 -4.52 -6.28
C GLY A 36 18.55 -5.19 -5.84
N PHE A 37 17.41 -4.49 -5.91
CA PHE A 37 16.11 -5.02 -5.50
C PHE A 37 15.04 -4.69 -6.54
N CYS A 38 13.88 -5.36 -6.48
CA CYS A 38 12.75 -4.99 -7.33
C CYS A 38 12.21 -3.59 -7.01
N VAL A 39 11.48 -2.98 -7.95
CA VAL A 39 10.89 -1.64 -7.80
C VAL A 39 9.98 -1.50 -6.58
N GLU A 40 9.19 -2.53 -6.26
CA GLU A 40 8.34 -2.57 -5.05
C GLU A 40 9.20 -2.49 -3.77
N CYS A 41 10.24 -3.32 -3.68
CA CYS A 41 11.15 -3.30 -2.54
C CYS A 41 11.90 -1.97 -2.44
N THR A 42 12.30 -1.41 -3.58
CA THR A 42 12.99 -0.12 -3.60
C THR A 42 12.08 1.03 -3.20
N ALA A 43 10.79 1.00 -3.55
CA ALA A 43 9.81 1.99 -3.11
C ALA A 43 9.66 1.97 -1.57
N GLU A 44 9.67 0.78 -0.97
CA GLU A 44 9.60 0.60 0.49
C GLU A 44 10.89 1.10 1.20
N ILE A 45 12.07 0.87 0.62
CA ILE A 45 13.36 1.20 1.25
C ILE A 45 13.78 2.66 0.98
N GLY A 46 13.53 3.17 -0.23
CA GLY A 46 13.94 4.48 -0.72
C GLY A 46 13.10 5.65 -0.20
N GLY A 47 12.00 5.36 0.48
CA GLY A 47 11.22 6.34 1.24
C GLY A 47 9.87 6.66 0.62
N GLY A 48 8.81 6.24 1.30
CA GLY A 48 7.66 7.11 1.64
C GLY A 48 6.98 7.90 0.50
N GLY A 49 7.07 7.44 -0.74
CA GLY A 49 6.63 8.17 -1.93
C GLY A 49 5.28 7.75 -2.49
N GLY A 50 4.55 6.84 -1.83
CA GLY A 50 3.16 6.52 -2.13
C GLY A 50 2.22 7.57 -1.55
N GLY A 51 2.32 8.81 -2.02
CA GLY A 51 1.39 9.90 -1.67
C GLY A 51 -0.02 9.67 -2.21
N LYS A 52 -0.76 8.68 -1.67
CA LYS A 52 -2.22 8.75 -1.55
C LYS A 52 -2.59 9.00 -0.09
N ARG A 53 -2.02 10.07 0.48
CA ARG A 53 -2.68 10.80 1.56
C ARG A 53 -3.53 11.89 0.92
N THR A 54 -4.75 11.54 0.53
CA THR A 54 -5.86 12.45 0.79
C THR A 54 -6.62 11.85 1.97
N PRO A 55 -6.25 12.17 3.23
CA PRO A 55 -7.18 12.07 4.32
C PRO A 55 -8.15 13.24 4.14
N GLU A 56 -8.98 13.18 3.10
CA GLU A 56 -10.16 14.05 2.98
C GLU A 56 -11.32 13.29 3.59
N GLY A 57 -11.29 13.26 4.92
CA GLY A 57 -12.38 12.83 5.78
C GLY A 57 -12.25 13.63 7.06
N PRO A 58 -12.91 14.80 7.17
CA PRO A 58 -12.81 15.63 8.35
C PRO A 58 -13.35 14.89 9.57
N GLY A 59 -12.60 15.01 10.66
CA GLY A 59 -13.12 15.58 11.90
C GLY A 59 -14.33 14.88 12.51
N SER A 60 -14.07 14.20 13.60
CA SER A 60 -14.97 13.76 14.64
C SER A 60 -15.91 14.86 15.15
N GLU A 61 -16.96 15.24 14.42
CA GLU A 61 -17.95 16.20 14.89
C GLU A 61 -19.35 15.68 14.56
N ASP A 62 -19.88 14.78 15.39
CA ASP A 62 -21.30 14.65 15.78
C ASP A 62 -21.55 13.30 16.49
N ILE A 63 -20.96 13.13 17.68
CA ILE A 63 -21.67 12.41 18.74
C ILE A 63 -22.09 13.50 19.74
N ARG A 64 -23.17 14.20 19.43
CA ARG A 64 -23.99 14.79 20.50
C ARG A 64 -24.63 13.60 21.20
N PRO A 65 -24.27 13.26 22.45
CA PRO A 65 -25.14 12.38 23.23
C PRO A 65 -26.55 13.01 23.22
N PRO A 66 -27.61 12.24 22.92
CA PRO A 66 -28.97 12.77 23.02
C PRO A 66 -29.14 13.33 24.42
N ASP A 67 -29.65 14.55 24.46
CA ASP A 67 -29.88 15.38 25.63
C ASP A 67 -30.30 14.53 26.83
N THR A 68 -29.40 14.39 27.81
CA THR A 68 -29.72 13.77 29.10
C THR A 68 -30.18 14.86 30.06
N ASP A 69 -31.15 15.66 29.64
CA ASP A 69 -31.84 16.65 30.48
C ASP A 69 -33.27 16.84 29.95
N ASP A 70 -34.08 15.78 29.91
CA ASP A 70 -35.53 15.93 30.10
C ASP A 70 -35.82 15.70 31.58
N GLU A 71 -35.47 16.71 32.36
CA GLU A 71 -35.95 16.85 33.73
C GLU A 71 -37.47 16.83 33.71
N THR A 72 -38.05 15.88 34.44
CA THR A 72 -38.89 16.20 35.59
C THR A 72 -39.60 17.57 35.50
N HIS A 73 -40.54 17.72 34.55
CA HIS A 73 -41.57 18.77 34.61
C HIS A 73 -42.94 18.09 34.68
N GLN A 74 -43.26 17.79 35.94
CA GLN A 74 -44.52 17.35 36.51
C GLN A 74 -45.75 18.06 35.91
N LEU A 75 -46.73 17.27 35.46
CA LEU A 75 -48.16 17.56 35.55
C LEU A 75 -48.92 16.26 35.84
#